data_AF-A0A382TKU9-F1
#
_entry.id   AF-A0A382TKU9-F1
#
_cell.length_a   1.000
_cell.length_b   1.000
_cell.length_c   1.000
_cell.angle_alpha   90.00
_cell.angle_beta   90.00
_cell.angle_gamma   90.00
#
_symmetry.space_group_name_H-M   'P 1'
#
loop_
_entity.id
_entity.type
_entity.pdbx_description
1 polymer ?
#
loop_
_entity_poly.entity_id
_entity_poly.type
_entity_poly.pdbx_seq_one_letter_code
_entity_poly.pdbx_strand_id
1 'polypeptide(L)' 'MVASAIKILKKKSDILDLGCGTGFVGLTICKNSRFDNNYYFSDISSKAIALCKKNAKKNKI' A
#
# COMPACT_ATOMS: atom_id res chain seq x y z
N MET A 1 11.61 -7.43 -2.16
CA MET A 1 10.42 -7.31 -1.27
C MET A 1 9.14 -7.13 -2.08
N VAL A 2 8.90 -5.98 -2.72
CA VAL A 2 7.65 -5.69 -3.49
C VAL A 2 7.33 -6.74 -4.56
N ALA A 3 8.30 -7.12 -5.41
CA ALA A 3 8.07 -8.09 -6.47
C ALA A 3 7.65 -9.48 -5.94
N SER A 4 8.20 -9.90 -4.80
CA SER A 4 7.83 -11.16 -4.15
C SER A 4 6.42 -11.10 -3.57
N ALA A 5 6.03 -9.97 -2.97
CA ALA A 5 4.68 -9.76 -2.44
C ALA A 5 3.62 -9.85 -3.55
N ILE A 6 3.87 -9.22 -4.71
CA ILE A 6 2.96 -9.27 -5.86
C ILE A 6 2.76 -10.72 -6.36
N LYS A 7 3.82 -11.55 -6.39
CA LYS A 7 3.71 -12.96 -6.80
C LYS A 7 2.85 -13.81 -5.85
N ILE A 8 2.71 -13.41 -4.59
CA ILE A 8 1.88 -14.10 -3.59
C ILE A 8 0.40 -13.72 -3.75
N LEU A 9 0.10 -12.52 -4.26
CA LEU A 9 -1.26 -12.07 -4.56
C LEU A 9 -1.82 -12.80 -5.79
N LYS A 10 -2.48 -13.95 -5.55
CA LYS A 10 -3.07 -14.80 -6.60
C LYS A 10 -4.53 -14.52 -6.91
N LYS A 11 -5.21 -13.70 -6.10
CA LYS A 11 -6.64 -13.35 -6.23
C LYS A 11 -6.92 -11.98 -5.60
N LYS A 12 -8.06 -11.39 -5.94
CA LYS A 12 -8.58 -10.20 -5.27
C LYS A 12 -8.68 -10.45 -3.76
N SER A 13 -8.09 -9.54 -2.97
CA SER A 13 -7.97 -9.66 -1.52
C SER A 13 -8.03 -8.27 -0.88
N ASP A 14 -8.28 -8.24 0.43
CA ASP A 14 -8.06 -7.06 1.26
C ASP A 14 -6.62 -7.10 1.79
N ILE A 15 -5.88 -6.01 1.62
CA ILE A 15 -4.44 -5.95 1.92
C ILE A 15 -4.20 -4.84 2.94
N LEU A 16 -3.50 -5.16 4.04
CA LEU A 16 -3.11 -4.21 5.07
C LEU A 16 -1.58 -4.06 5.13
N ASP A 17 -1.12 -2.82 4.97
CA ASP A 17 0.28 -2.42 5.21
C ASP A 17 0.41 -1.88 6.64
N LEU A 18 0.96 -2.71 7.54
CA LEU A 18 1.18 -2.40 8.96
C LEU A 18 2.54 -1.72 9.15
N GLY A 19 2.55 -0.56 9.81
CA GLY A 19 3.76 0.27 9.90
C GLY A 19 4.08 0.91 8.56
N CYS A 20 3.06 1.45 7.90
CA CYS A 20 3.16 1.87 6.50
C CYS A 20 4.14 3.02 6.26
N GLY A 21 4.53 3.77 7.30
CA GLY A 21 5.43 4.90 7.17
C GLY A 21 4.91 5.93 6.15
N THR A 22 5.68 6.15 5.08
CA THR A 22 5.29 7.04 3.97
C THR A 22 4.45 6.36 2.88
N GLY A 23 4.09 5.08 3.06
CA GLY A 23 3.32 4.27 2.13
C GLY A 23 4.11 3.65 1.00
N PHE A 24 5.46 3.68 1.04
CA PHE A 24 6.28 3.28 -0.11
C PHE A 24 6.00 1.85 -0.59
N VAL A 25 5.95 0.88 0.32
CA VAL A 25 5.74 -0.53 -0.03
C VAL A 25 4.31 -0.76 -0.50
N GLY A 26 3.30 -0.48 0.33
CA GLY A 26 1.91 -0.74 -0.01
C GLY A 26 1.40 0.04 -1.23
N LEU A 27 1.81 1.30 -1.44
CA LEU A 27 1.43 2.07 -2.64
C LEU A 27 2.10 1.52 -3.90
N THR A 28 3.35 1.04 -3.80
CA THR A 28 4.01 0.41 -4.95
C THR A 28 3.34 -0.92 -5.28
N ILE A 29 2.96 -1.72 -4.29
CA ILE A 29 2.18 -2.96 -4.52
C ILE A 29 0.84 -2.61 -5.16
N CYS A 30 0.14 -1.57 -4.67
CA CYS A 30 -1.13 -1.12 -5.23
C CYS A 30 -1.03 -0.78 -6.73
N LYS A 31 0.00 -0.02 -7.13
CA LYS A 31 0.21 0.34 -8.55
C LYS A 31 0.53 -0.84 -9.46
N ASN A 32 1.16 -1.89 -8.93
CA ASN A 32 1.70 -2.98 -9.72
C ASN A 32 0.91 -4.28 -9.54
N SER A 33 -0.18 -4.26 -8.78
CA SER A 33 -1.03 -5.42 -8.61
C SER A 33 -1.88 -5.67 -9.85
N ARG A 34 -2.04 -6.94 -10.20
CA ARG A 34 -2.89 -7.38 -11.31
C ARG A 34 -4.38 -7.32 -10.95
N PHE A 35 -4.70 -7.34 -9.67
CA PHE A 35 -6.08 -7.34 -9.17
C PHE A 35 -6.41 -5.99 -8.55
N ASP A 36 -7.64 -5.56 -8.77
CA ASP A 36 -8.25 -4.44 -8.05
C ASP A 36 -8.54 -4.86 -6.60
N ASN A 37 -7.54 -4.70 -5.73
CA ASN A 37 -7.60 -5.03 -4.31
C ASN A 37 -7.97 -3.81 -3.48
N ASN A 38 -8.55 -4.04 -2.30
CA ASN A 38 -8.68 -2.98 -1.32
C ASN A 38 -7.38 -2.87 -0.52
N TYR A 39 -6.82 -1.67 -0.44
CA TYR A 39 -5.58 -1.40 0.28
C TYR A 39 -5.84 -0.54 1.51
N TYR A 40 -5.37 -1.01 2.66
CA TYR A 40 -5.44 -0.34 3.94
C TYR A 40 -4.03 -0.07 4.44
N PHE A 41 -3.83 1.09 5.06
CA PHE A 41 -2.53 1.55 5.53
C PHE A 41 -2.67 1.96 6.99
N SER A 42 -1.83 1.42 7.85
CA SER A 42 -1.85 1.72 9.29
C SER A 42 -0.45 2.01 9.79
N ASP A 43 -0.33 3.03 10.64
CA ASP A 43 0.89 3.37 11.36
C ASP A 43 0.51 3.98 12.71
N ILE A 44 1.33 3.78 13.74
CA ILE A 44 1.12 4.42 15.04
C ILE A 44 1.35 5.94 14.96
N SER A 45 2.19 6.38 14.04
CA SER A 45 2.52 7.79 13.83
C SER A 45 1.49 8.48 12.95
N SER A 46 0.76 9.43 13.52
CA SER A 46 -0.16 10.30 12.75
C SER A 46 0.54 11.07 11.64
N LYS A 47 1.82 11.43 11.84
CA LYS A 47 2.67 12.07 10.82
C LYS A 47 2.96 11.13 9.64
N ALA A 48 3.23 9.85 9.93
CA ALA A 48 3.41 8.83 8.90
C ALA A 48 2.12 8.67 8.08
N ILE A 49 0.98 8.51 8.75
CA ILE A 49 -0.34 8.44 8.09
C ILE A 49 -0.59 9.65 7.18
N ALA A 50 -0.30 10.87 7.65
CA ALA A 50 -0.48 12.08 6.85
C ALA A 50 0.41 12.10 5.60
N LEU A 51 1.67 11.67 5.71
CA LEU A 51 2.59 11.55 4.58
C LEU A 51 2.15 10.45 3.61
N CYS A 52 1.73 9.30 4.12
CA CYS A 52 1.17 8.21 3.31
C CYS A 52 -0.03 8.68 2.49
N LYS A 53 -0.98 9.40 3.11
CA LYS A 53 -2.13 10.00 2.41
C LYS A 53 -1.72 11.00 1.33
N LYS A 54 -0.74 11.87 1.61
CA LYS A 54 -0.21 12.81 0.61
C LYS A 54 0.42 12.07 -0.57
N ASN A 55 1.16 11.00 -0.29
CA ASN A 55 1.79 10.18 -1.31
C ASN A 55 0.76 9.39 -2.12
N ALA A 56 -0.28 8.84 -1.51
CA ALA A 56 -1.38 8.18 -2.20
C ALA A 56 -2.04 9.12 -3.21
N LYS A 57 -2.45 10.32 -2.76
CA LYS A 57 -3.00 11.38 -3.62
C LYS A 57 -2.06 11.76 -4.78
N LYS A 58 -0.77 11.97 -4.50
CA LYS A 58 0.23 12.30 -5.55
C LYS A 58 0.36 11.18 -6.58
N ASN A 59 0.16 9.94 -6.15
CA ASN A 59 0.25 8.75 -6.98
C ASN A 59 -1.08 8.34 -7.64
N LYS A 60 -2.17 9.08 -7.39
CA LYS A 60 -3.54 8.80 -7.86
C LYS A 60 -4.06 7.43 -7.39
N ILE A 61 -3.79 7.11 -6.13
CA ILE A 61 -4.31 5.96 -5.39
C ILE A 61 -5.17 6.48 -4.25
#